data_AF-A0A822EY57-F1
#
_entry.id   AF-A0A822EY57-F1
#
_cell.length_a   1.000
_cell.length_b   1.000
_cell.length_c   1.000
_cell.angle_alpha   90.00
_cell.angle_beta   90.00
_cell.angle_gamma   90.00
#
_symmetry.space_group_name_H-M   'P 1'
#
loop_
_entity.id
_entity.type
_entity.pdbx_description
1 polymer ?
#
loop_
_entity_poly.entity_id
_entity_poly.type
_entity_poly.pdbx_seq_one_letter_code
_entity_poly.pdbx_strand_id
1 'polypeptide(L)'
;EFERRQTEFAEEYGIPLNQLDFLSDPKLLTKFKVNCSEEGVAGNGALMRLAPVPLFLYKHPTFAVEYSGLSGLITHGDEKARDACRYYGALIVAAVNEFARQRAIDVSSVN
;
A
#
# COMPACT_ATOMS: atom_id res chain seq x y z
N GLU A 1 9.05 -3.88 -15.35
CA GLU A 1 9.25 -2.65 -14.57
C GLU A 1 9.99 -2.89 -13.26
N PHE A 2 9.51 -3.77 -12.37
CA PHE A 2 10.23 -4.10 -11.13
C PHE A 2 11.64 -4.68 -11.38
N GLU A 3 11.76 -5.70 -12.23
CA GLU A 3 13.04 -6.30 -12.64
C GLU A 3 14.00 -5.27 -13.28
N ARG A 4 13.47 -4.36 -14.12
CA ARG A 4 14.25 -3.27 -14.72
C ARG A 4 14.92 -2.41 -13.64
N ARG A 5 14.18 -2.06 -12.58
CA ARG A 5 14.71 -1.25 -11.46
C ARG A 5 15.69 -2.02 -10.60
N GLN A 6 15.48 -3.32 -10.44
CA GLN A 6 16.45 -4.19 -9.77
C GLN A 6 17.78 -4.17 -10.50
N THR A 7 17.77 -4.29 -11.83
CA THR A 7 18.97 -4.16 -12.67
C THR A 7 19.62 -2.78 -12.54
N GLU A 8 18.85 -1.70 -12.67
CA GLU A 8 19.37 -0.33 -12.56
C GLU A 8 20.00 -0.04 -11.19
N PHE A 9 19.36 -0.50 -10.12
CA PHE A 9 19.88 -0.35 -8.77
C PHE A 9 21.13 -1.21 -8.53
N ALA A 10 21.15 -2.43 -9.07
CA ALA A 10 22.32 -3.30 -9.01
C ALA A 10 23.53 -2.67 -9.73
N GLU A 11 23.31 -2.06 -10.89
CA GLU A 11 24.34 -1.33 -11.64
C GLU A 11 24.81 -0.08 -10.90
N GLU A 12 23.90 0.75 -10.37
CA GLU A 12 24.21 1.99 -9.66
C GLU A 12 25.11 1.76 -8.43
N TYR A 13 24.87 0.68 -7.69
CA TYR A 13 25.57 0.37 -6.45
C TYR A 13 26.63 -0.73 -6.58
N GLY A 14 26.88 -1.24 -7.78
CA GLY A 14 27.89 -2.27 -8.04
C GLY A 14 27.58 -3.62 -7.38
N ILE A 15 26.30 -3.98 -7.29
CA ILE A 15 25.82 -5.20 -6.64
C ILE A 15 25.60 -6.26 -7.72
N PRO A 16 26.09 -7.50 -7.56
CA PRO A 16 25.72 -8.59 -8.45
C PRO A 16 24.20 -8.84 -8.43
N LEU A 17 23.56 -8.91 -9.60
CA LEU A 17 22.09 -9.06 -9.68
C LEU A 17 21.57 -10.30 -8.93
N ASN A 18 22.33 -11.39 -8.94
CA ASN A 18 22.01 -12.62 -8.21
C ASN A 18 22.11 -12.50 -6.67
N GLN A 19 22.74 -11.44 -6.16
CA GLN A 19 22.83 -11.15 -4.73
C GLN A 19 21.83 -10.09 -4.27
N LEU A 20 21.18 -9.39 -5.21
CA LEU A 20 20.32 -8.26 -4.91
C LEU A 20 19.14 -8.64 -4.01
N ASP A 21 18.49 -9.77 -4.27
CA ASP A 21 17.35 -10.24 -3.48
C ASP A 21 17.72 -10.65 -2.03
N PHE A 22 19.00 -10.90 -1.77
CA PHE A 22 19.53 -11.26 -0.45
C PHE A 22 20.08 -10.05 0.31
N LEU A 23 20.06 -8.87 -0.29
CA LEU A 23 20.57 -7.65 0.31
C LEU A 23 19.75 -7.28 1.54
N SER A 24 20.41 -7.23 2.69
CA SER A 24 19.79 -6.86 3.98
C SER A 24 20.32 -5.55 4.56
N ASP A 25 21.08 -4.76 3.79
CA ASP A 25 21.63 -3.48 4.26
C ASP A 25 20.54 -2.40 4.33
N PRO A 26 20.15 -1.95 5.54
CA PRO A 26 19.08 -0.96 5.70
C PRO A 26 19.38 0.37 5.00
N LYS A 27 20.65 0.80 4.93
CA LYS A 27 21.05 2.08 4.30
C LYS A 27 20.88 2.06 2.80
N LEU A 28 20.94 0.88 2.21
CA LEU A 28 20.83 0.67 0.77
C LEU A 28 19.37 0.42 0.41
N LEU A 29 18.65 -0.36 1.21
CA LEU A 29 17.21 -0.60 1.05
C LEU A 29 16.39 0.69 1.09
N THR A 30 16.77 1.70 1.90
CA THR A 30 16.09 3.00 1.91
C THR A 30 16.25 3.80 0.62
N LYS A 31 17.23 3.47 -0.22
CA LYS A 31 17.47 4.15 -1.50
C LYS A 31 16.71 3.52 -2.66
N PHE A 32 16.23 2.29 -2.51
CA PHE A 32 15.51 1.61 -3.58
C PHE A 32 14.10 2.19 -3.76
N LYS A 33 13.78 2.66 -4.97
CA LYS A 33 12.46 3.22 -5.29
C LYS A 33 11.43 2.10 -5.48
N VAL A 34 10.77 1.74 -4.38
CA VAL A 34 9.72 0.70 -4.32
C VAL A 34 8.41 1.05 -5.04
N ASN A 35 8.09 2.33 -5.24
CA ASN A 35 6.80 2.74 -5.81
C ASN A 35 6.79 2.59 -7.34
N CYS A 36 6.08 1.59 -7.87
CA CYS A 36 6.19 1.14 -9.26
C CYS A 36 5.42 1.91 -10.34
N SER A 37 4.83 3.08 -10.08
CA SER A 37 3.89 3.67 -11.05
C SER A 37 3.94 5.17 -11.23
N GLU A 38 3.45 5.58 -12.41
CA GLU A 38 3.25 6.96 -12.85
C GLU A 38 1.83 7.44 -12.50
N GLU A 39 1.57 8.75 -12.62
CA GLU A 39 0.23 9.31 -12.44
C GLU A 39 -0.75 8.74 -13.49
N GLY A 40 -1.99 8.40 -13.10
CA GLY A 40 -3.03 7.91 -14.02
C GLY A 40 -3.26 6.40 -14.04
N VAL A 41 -2.43 5.58 -13.38
CA VAL A 41 -2.68 4.15 -13.16
C VAL A 41 -3.48 3.92 -11.88
N ALA A 42 -4.73 4.39 -11.86
CA ALA A 42 -5.69 4.24 -10.75
C ALA A 42 -6.59 2.99 -10.93
N GLY A 43 -6.02 1.87 -11.38
CA GLY A 43 -6.74 0.60 -11.51
C GLY A 43 -7.08 -0.05 -10.15
N ASN A 44 -8.01 -1.00 -10.17
CA ASN A 44 -8.48 -1.70 -8.95
C ASN A 44 -7.45 -2.68 -8.36
N GLY A 45 -6.28 -2.85 -8.97
CA GLY A 45 -5.29 -3.85 -8.55
C GLY A 45 -4.76 -3.63 -7.13
N ALA A 46 -4.72 -2.39 -6.66
CA ALA A 46 -4.39 -2.07 -5.26
C ALA A 46 -5.45 -2.58 -4.28
N LEU A 47 -6.74 -2.38 -4.59
CA LEU A 47 -7.86 -2.79 -3.74
C LEU A 47 -8.00 -4.31 -3.65
N MET A 48 -7.81 -5.02 -4.77
CA MET A 48 -8.00 -6.48 -4.86
C MET A 48 -7.14 -7.29 -3.87
N ARG A 49 -6.01 -6.73 -3.44
CA ARG A 49 -5.07 -7.37 -2.49
C ARG A 49 -5.00 -6.68 -1.13
N LEU A 50 -5.89 -5.74 -0.85
CA LEU A 50 -5.79 -4.85 0.31
C LEU A 50 -6.05 -5.56 1.64
N ALA A 51 -6.98 -6.52 1.68
CA ALA A 51 -7.56 -7.07 2.91
C ALA A 51 -6.57 -7.46 4.04
N PRO A 52 -5.39 -8.06 3.77
CA PRO A 52 -4.46 -8.44 4.83
C PRO A 52 -4.00 -7.28 5.72
N VAL A 53 -3.83 -6.07 5.15
CA VAL A 53 -3.31 -4.90 5.89
C VAL A 53 -4.26 -4.43 7.01
N PRO A 54 -5.52 -4.06 6.72
CA PRO A 54 -6.46 -3.64 7.76
C PRO A 54 -6.85 -4.78 8.70
N LEU A 55 -6.83 -6.05 8.26
CA LEU A 55 -7.07 -7.20 9.12
C LEU A 55 -5.95 -7.43 10.12
N PHE A 56 -4.70 -7.18 9.75
CA PHE A 56 -3.58 -7.28 10.69
C PHE A 56 -3.61 -6.13 11.72
N LEU A 57 -3.95 -4.92 11.27
CA LEU A 57 -3.92 -3.70 12.07
C LEU A 57 -5.28 -3.32 12.68
N TYR A 58 -6.28 -4.21 12.70
CA TYR A 58 -7.65 -3.86 13.10
C TYR A 58 -7.76 -3.25 14.51
N LYS A 59 -6.85 -3.61 15.43
CA LYS A 59 -6.77 -3.05 16.79
C LYS A 59 -6.18 -1.63 16.83
N HIS A 60 -5.59 -1.18 15.74
CA HIS A 60 -4.98 0.15 15.58
C HIS A 60 -5.54 0.82 14.30
N PRO A 61 -6.79 1.33 14.32
CA PRO A 61 -7.48 1.83 13.13
C PRO A 61 -6.72 2.90 12.34
N THR A 62 -6.01 3.79 13.04
CA THR A 62 -5.19 4.84 12.41
C THR A 62 -4.08 4.24 11.56
N PHE A 63 -3.33 3.28 12.11
CA PHE A 63 -2.31 2.54 11.38
C PHE A 63 -2.93 1.71 10.25
N ALA A 64 -4.05 1.03 10.50
CA ALA A 64 -4.73 0.26 9.46
C ALA A 64 -5.06 1.09 8.22
N VAL A 65 -5.58 2.32 8.40
CA VAL A 65 -5.88 3.24 7.30
C VAL A 65 -4.60 3.73 6.62
N GLU A 66 -3.60 4.15 7.39
CA GLU A 66 -2.34 4.66 6.85
C GLU A 66 -1.60 3.62 6.01
N TYR A 67 -1.36 2.43 6.58
CA TYR A 67 -0.66 1.35 5.90
C TYR A 67 -1.46 0.78 4.73
N SER A 68 -2.81 0.84 4.78
CA SER A 68 -3.65 0.51 3.63
C SER A 68 -3.33 1.41 2.43
N GLY A 69 -3.24 2.73 2.66
CA GLY A 69 -2.85 3.68 1.62
C GLY A 69 -1.43 3.46 1.08
N LEU A 70 -0.46 3.25 1.98
CA LEU A 70 0.94 2.98 1.60
C LEU A 70 1.07 1.71 0.74
N SER A 71 0.32 0.65 1.07
CA SER A 71 0.34 -0.61 0.31
C SER A 71 -0.15 -0.47 -1.14
N GLY A 72 -1.04 0.50 -1.38
CA GLY A 72 -1.55 0.82 -2.72
C GLY A 72 -0.47 1.43 -3.61
N LEU A 73 0.35 2.33 -3.06
CA LEU A 73 1.39 3.07 -3.77
C LEU A 73 2.51 2.21 -4.33
N ILE A 74 2.73 1.01 -3.76
CA ILE A 74 3.77 0.08 -4.22
C ILE A 74 3.53 -0.31 -5.68
N THR A 75 2.28 -0.43 -6.12
CA THR A 75 1.96 -0.83 -7.52
C THR A 75 1.08 0.16 -8.27
N HIS A 76 0.38 1.07 -7.59
CA HIS A 76 -0.48 2.12 -8.17
C HIS A 76 -0.17 3.46 -7.48
N GLY A 77 0.83 4.19 -7.99
CA GLY A 77 1.37 5.45 -7.45
C GLY A 77 0.48 6.68 -7.64
N ASP A 78 -0.83 6.48 -7.81
CA ASP A 78 -1.82 7.53 -7.96
C ASP A 78 -2.46 7.87 -6.61
N GLU A 79 -2.67 9.16 -6.33
CA GLU A 79 -3.31 9.60 -5.07
C GLU A 79 -4.71 9.01 -4.90
N LYS A 80 -5.47 8.84 -5.99
CA LYS A 80 -6.79 8.20 -5.95
C LYS A 80 -6.71 6.75 -5.51
N ALA A 81 -5.68 6.02 -5.93
CA ALA A 81 -5.46 4.64 -5.50
C ALA A 81 -5.12 4.57 -4.00
N ARG A 82 -4.28 5.49 -3.52
CA ARG A 82 -3.96 5.63 -2.09
C ARG A 82 -5.21 5.92 -1.27
N ASP A 83 -6.02 6.90 -1.68
CA ASP A 83 -7.21 7.30 -0.94
C ASP A 83 -8.32 6.25 -1.00
N ALA A 84 -8.49 5.57 -2.13
CA ALA A 84 -9.38 4.42 -2.23
C ALA A 84 -8.98 3.30 -1.25
N CYS A 85 -7.68 3.00 -1.14
CA CYS A 85 -7.18 2.00 -0.20
C CYS A 85 -7.36 2.44 1.26
N ARG A 86 -7.14 3.72 1.59
CA ARG A 86 -7.42 4.28 2.93
C ARG A 86 -8.89 4.10 3.30
N TYR A 87 -9.78 4.45 2.38
CA TYR A 87 -11.22 4.36 2.57
C TYR A 87 -11.68 2.90 2.78
N TYR A 88 -11.29 1.99 1.89
CA TYR A 88 -11.62 0.57 2.04
C TYR A 88 -11.00 -0.05 3.30
N GLY A 89 -9.78 0.36 3.66
CA GLY A 89 -9.14 -0.06 4.91
C GLY A 89 -9.97 0.33 6.13
N ALA A 90 -10.47 1.57 6.18
CA ALA A 90 -11.36 2.04 7.25
C ALA A 90 -12.66 1.22 7.33
N LEU A 91 -13.27 0.91 6.18
CA LEU A 91 -14.49 0.09 6.11
C LEU A 91 -14.25 -1.33 6.66
N ILE A 92 -13.15 -1.97 6.29
CA ILE A 92 -12.79 -3.30 6.78
C ILE A 92 -12.58 -3.27 8.30
N VAL A 93 -11.84 -2.29 8.82
CA VAL A 93 -11.60 -2.14 10.26
C VAL A 93 -12.91 -1.91 11.02
N ALA A 94 -13.81 -1.09 10.49
CA ALA A 94 -15.12 -0.83 11.09
C ALA A 94 -15.99 -2.08 11.12
N ALA A 95 -15.96 -2.89 10.06
CA ALA A 95 -16.69 -4.15 9.97
C ALA A 95 -16.17 -5.20 10.97
N VAL A 96 -14.84 -5.30 11.12
CA VAL A 96 -14.19 -6.27 12.03
C VAL A 96 -14.39 -5.91 13.50
N ASN A 97 -14.32 -4.63 13.86
CA ASN A 97 -14.49 -4.20 15.25
C ASN A 97 -15.96 -4.13 15.70
N GLU A 98 -16.89 -4.70 14.92
CA GLU A 98 -18.36 -4.63 15.12
C GLU A 98 -18.92 -3.20 15.24
N PHE A 99 -18.12 -2.18 14.93
CA PHE A 99 -18.43 -0.78 15.25
C PHE A 99 -19.50 -0.17 14.34
N ALA A 100 -19.90 -0.84 13.26
CA ALA A 100 -20.97 -0.32 12.42
C ALA A 100 -21.52 -1.36 11.43
N ARG A 101 -22.51 -2.14 11.85
CA ARG A 101 -23.50 -2.62 10.87
C ARG A 101 -24.46 -1.51 10.42
N GLN A 102 -24.50 -0.37 11.13
CA GLN A 102 -25.44 0.75 10.87
C GLN A 102 -24.79 2.09 10.49
N ARG A 103 -23.55 2.41 10.88
CA ARG A 103 -22.94 3.74 10.65
C ARG A 103 -21.98 3.86 9.46
N ALA A 104 -21.45 2.76 8.93
CA ALA A 104 -20.40 2.79 7.91
C ALA A 104 -20.94 3.06 6.48
N ILE A 105 -22.26 2.98 6.28
CA ILE A 105 -22.93 3.13 4.98
C ILE A 105 -23.88 4.34 5.00
N ASP A 106 -24.02 5.02 6.14
CA ASP A 106 -25.05 6.04 6.31
C ASP A 106 -24.56 7.44 5.90
N VAL A 107 -24.85 7.79 4.65
CA VAL A 107 -24.58 9.12 4.06
C VAL A 107 -25.56 10.19 4.56
N SER A 108 -26.54 9.84 5.40
CA SER A 108 -27.60 10.76 5.84
C SER A 108 -27.24 11.63 7.05
N SER A 109 -26.02 11.52 7.59
CA SER A 109 -25.55 12.29 8.75
C SER A 109 -24.74 13.54 8.42
N VAL A 110 -24.63 13.89 7.13
CA VAL A 110 -24.07 15.18 6.68
C VAL A 110 -25.22 16.07 6.23
N ASN A 111 -25.87 16.72 7.19
CA ASN A 111 -26.74 17.89 7.00
C ASN A 111 -26.29 18.99 7.96
#